data_AF-A0A914Z5K4-F1
#
_entry.id   AF-A0A914Z5K4-F1
#
_cell.length_a   1.000
_cell.length_b   1.000
_cell.length_c   1.000
_cell.angle_alpha   90.00
_cell.angle_beta   90.00
_cell.angle_gamma   90.00
#
_symmetry.space_group_name_H-M   'P 1'
#
loop_
_entity.id
_entity.type
_entity.pdbx_description
1 polymer ?
#
loop_
_entity_poly.entity_id
_entity_poly.type
_entity_poly.pdbx_seq_one_letter_code
_entity_poly.pdbx_strand_id
1 'polypeptide(L)'
;MFLSTKSLESGIPTVTRSLPSLADGLAVPLVGVNAFYTAKEYVDKMVQVNEQSIALAILRLLEWEKVCVEGAGATGIAALMSGQLPELKGKRVATILTGGNIDSTALGRCIDRGLVYDDRLIRFKAYYVHVNCLFLKTRLLL
;
A
#
# COMPACT_ATOMS: atom_id res chain seq x y z
N MET A 1 -2.57 -1.37 -12.33
CA MET A 1 -2.24 -1.89 -13.69
C MET A 1 -1.16 -2.95 -13.54
N PHE A 2 -1.27 -4.08 -14.22
CA PHE A 2 -0.54 -5.34 -13.98
C PHE A 2 0.86 -5.42 -14.62
N LEU A 3 1.55 -4.30 -14.81
CA LEU A 3 2.88 -4.31 -15.42
C LEU A 3 3.94 -4.54 -14.33
N SER A 4 4.83 -5.51 -14.51
CA SER A 4 6.03 -5.64 -13.68
C SER A 4 7.09 -4.68 -14.21
N THR A 5 7.72 -3.89 -13.32
CA THR A 5 8.82 -2.97 -13.68
C THR A 5 9.93 -3.71 -14.43
N LYS A 6 10.26 -4.92 -13.98
CA LYS A 6 11.25 -5.78 -14.61
C LYS A 6 10.91 -6.16 -16.05
N SER A 7 9.61 -6.36 -16.36
CA SER A 7 9.17 -6.65 -17.73
C SER A 7 9.24 -5.42 -18.63
N LEU A 8 9.00 -4.23 -18.07
CA LEU A 8 9.13 -2.98 -18.81
C LEU A 8 10.60 -2.66 -19.12
N GLU A 9 11.50 -2.87 -18.15
CA GLU A 9 12.94 -2.69 -18.31
C GLU A 9 13.55 -3.64 -19.35
N SER A 10 13.11 -4.91 -19.38
CA SER A 10 13.59 -5.90 -20.37
C SER A 10 12.87 -5.81 -21.73
N GLY A 11 11.78 -5.04 -21.81
CA GLY A 11 10.94 -4.94 -23.00
C GLY A 11 10.12 -6.20 -23.31
N ILE A 12 10.15 -7.23 -22.46
CA ILE A 12 9.46 -8.51 -22.63
C ILE A 12 8.85 -9.01 -21.32
N PRO A 13 7.73 -9.76 -21.35
CA PRO A 13 7.18 -10.40 -20.16
C PRO A 13 8.22 -11.27 -19.47
N THR A 14 8.57 -10.91 -18.23
CA THR A 14 9.66 -11.54 -17.47
C THR A 14 9.13 -12.09 -16.15
N VAL A 15 9.44 -13.36 -15.88
CA VAL A 15 9.05 -14.01 -14.63
C VAL A 15 9.73 -13.32 -13.45
N THR A 16 8.91 -12.98 -12.45
CA THR A 16 9.30 -12.32 -11.22
C THR A 16 8.80 -13.13 -10.03
N ARG A 17 9.53 -13.09 -8.92
CA ARG A 17 9.08 -13.69 -7.67
C ARG A 17 7.87 -12.91 -7.15
N SER A 18 6.75 -13.60 -6.95
CA SER A 18 5.60 -13.04 -6.26
C SER A 18 5.76 -13.21 -4.75
N LEU A 19 5.50 -12.14 -4.00
CA LEU A 19 5.50 -12.11 -2.54
C LEU A 19 4.11 -11.70 -2.05
N PRO A 20 3.69 -12.14 -0.85
CA PRO A 20 2.46 -11.65 -0.23
C PRO A 20 2.48 -10.13 -0.11
N SER A 21 1.38 -9.48 -0.48
CA SER A 21 1.21 -8.03 -0.50
C SER A 21 -0.23 -7.69 -0.13
N LEU A 22 -0.46 -6.48 0.40
CA LEU A 22 -1.80 -5.90 0.50
C LEU A 22 -2.46 -5.73 -0.87
N ALA A 23 -1.66 -5.56 -1.92
CA ALA A 23 -2.11 -5.58 -3.32
C ALA A 23 -1.88 -6.96 -3.95
N ASP A 24 -2.45 -7.99 -3.32
CA ASP A 24 -2.41 -9.39 -3.79
C ASP A 24 -2.93 -9.55 -5.22
N GLY A 25 -3.96 -8.80 -5.60
CA GLY A 25 -4.46 -8.72 -6.97
C GLY A 25 -3.41 -8.28 -8.00
N LEU A 26 -2.32 -7.62 -7.58
CA LEU A 26 -1.20 -7.26 -8.47
C LEU A 26 0.00 -8.22 -8.34
N ALA A 27 -0.01 -9.15 -7.39
CA ALA A 27 1.09 -10.04 -7.07
C ALA A 27 1.16 -11.25 -8.02
N VAL A 28 1.22 -10.99 -9.33
CA VAL A 28 1.32 -12.00 -10.37
C VAL A 28 2.78 -12.26 -10.75
N PRO A 29 3.22 -13.53 -10.88
CA PRO A 29 4.62 -13.84 -11.19
C PRO A 29 5.01 -13.52 -12.63
N LEU A 30 4.06 -13.52 -13.56
CA LEU A 30 4.27 -13.18 -14.96
C LEU A 30 3.10 -12.34 -15.46
N VAL A 31 3.40 -11.19 -16.06
CA VAL A 31 2.40 -10.34 -16.71
C VAL A 31 1.83 -11.05 -17.93
N GLY A 32 0.53 -10.90 -18.18
CA GLY A 32 -0.12 -11.44 -19.37
C GLY A 32 0.52 -10.88 -20.64
N VAL A 33 0.93 -11.75 -21.56
CA VAL A 33 1.68 -11.39 -22.78
C VAL A 33 0.94 -10.34 -23.61
N ASN A 34 -0.35 -10.59 -23.91
CA ASN A 34 -1.16 -9.66 -24.69
C ASN A 34 -1.33 -8.32 -23.97
N ALA A 35 -1.61 -8.34 -22.66
CA ALA A 35 -1.78 -7.12 -21.88
C ALA A 35 -0.49 -6.28 -21.86
N PHE A 36 0.68 -6.94 -21.75
CA PHE A 36 1.97 -6.26 -21.77
C PHE A 36 2.21 -5.56 -23.11
N TYR A 37 2.10 -6.28 -24.23
CA TYR A 37 2.36 -5.69 -25.55
C TYR A 37 1.32 -4.65 -25.95
N THR A 38 0.08 -4.79 -25.50
CA THR A 38 -0.95 -3.76 -25.71
C THR A 38 -0.68 -2.51 -24.89
N ALA A 39 -0.24 -2.63 -23.63
CA ALA A 39 -0.11 -1.49 -22.74
C ALA A 39 1.23 -0.75 -22.83
N LYS A 40 2.33 -1.45 -23.11
CA LYS A 40 3.69 -0.90 -22.95
C LYS A 40 3.95 0.40 -23.73
N GLU A 41 3.33 0.56 -24.90
CA GLU A 41 3.51 1.74 -25.76
C GLU A 41 2.73 2.97 -25.26
N TYR A 42 1.76 2.78 -24.36
CA TYR A 42 0.91 3.85 -23.81
C TYR A 42 1.28 4.22 -22.37
N VAL A 43 2.28 3.55 -21.79
CA VAL A 43 2.66 3.74 -20.39
C VAL A 43 3.88 4.65 -20.33
N ASP A 44 3.65 5.90 -19.95
CA ASP A 44 4.74 6.90 -19.83
C ASP A 44 5.67 6.59 -18.64
N LYS A 45 5.10 6.10 -17.54
CA LYS A 45 5.81 5.92 -16.27
C LYS A 45 5.18 4.83 -15.41
N MET A 46 6.03 4.02 -14.80
CA MET A 46 5.66 3.07 -13.74
C MET A 46 6.22 3.56 -12.40
N VAL A 47 5.39 3.52 -11.36
CA VAL A 47 5.77 3.92 -10.00
C VAL A 47 5.53 2.75 -9.06
N GLN A 48 6.50 2.47 -8.20
CA GLN A 48 6.38 1.48 -7.14
C GLN A 48 5.96 2.16 -5.84
N VAL A 49 5.06 1.51 -5.11
CA VAL A 49 4.59 1.97 -3.79
C VAL A 49 4.81 0.87 -2.77
N ASN A 50 5.08 1.28 -1.53
CA ASN A 50 5.28 0.34 -0.43
C ASN A 50 3.95 -0.03 0.25
N GLU A 51 3.97 -1.10 1.03
CA GLU A 51 2.81 -1.62 1.77
C GLU A 51 2.21 -0.58 2.73
N GLN A 52 3.04 0.25 3.37
CA GLN A 52 2.58 1.29 4.29
C GLN A 52 1.78 2.37 3.56
N SER A 53 2.21 2.75 2.37
CA SER A 53 1.53 3.74 1.51
C SER A 53 0.21 3.19 0.99
N ILE A 54 0.15 1.90 0.67
CA ILE A 54 -1.11 1.23 0.30
C ILE A 54 -2.08 1.24 1.49
N ALA A 55 -1.61 0.89 2.70
CA ALA A 55 -2.45 0.91 3.89
C ALA A 55 -2.96 2.33 4.21
N LEU A 56 -2.09 3.34 4.11
CA LEU A 56 -2.49 4.74 4.28
C LEU A 56 -3.51 5.17 3.20
N ALA A 57 -3.32 4.76 1.95
CA ALA A 57 -4.26 5.07 0.87
C ALA A 57 -5.65 4.48 1.10
N ILE A 58 -5.73 3.21 1.55
CA ILE A 58 -7.00 2.59 1.96
C ILE A 58 -7.64 3.40 3.10
N LEU A 59 -6.86 3.77 4.12
CA LEU A 59 -7.34 4.59 5.23
C LEU A 59 -7.91 5.94 4.74
N ARG A 60 -7.22 6.63 3.82
CA ARG A 60 -7.70 7.91 3.27
C ARG A 60 -8.94 7.77 2.42
N LEU A 61 -9.03 6.74 1.58
CA LEU A 61 -10.24 6.44 0.81
C LEU A 61 -11.45 6.20 1.73
N LEU A 62 -11.23 5.51 2.84
CA LEU A 62 -12.27 5.29 3.84
C LEU A 62 -12.64 6.58 4.60
N GLU A 63 -11.66 7.40 4.98
CA GLU A 63 -11.88 8.61 5.76
C GLU A 63 -12.48 9.76 4.94
N TRP A 64 -12.01 9.97 3.72
CA TRP A 64 -12.38 11.12 2.89
C TRP A 64 -13.51 10.79 1.93
N GLU A 65 -13.38 9.71 1.17
CA GLU A 65 -14.34 9.34 0.12
C GLU A 65 -15.43 8.39 0.61
N LYS A 66 -15.26 7.80 1.80
CA LYS A 66 -16.16 6.79 2.38
C LYS A 66 -16.30 5.54 1.50
N VAL A 67 -15.26 5.21 0.75
CA VAL A 67 -15.24 4.03 -0.14
C VAL A 67 -14.32 2.97 0.44
N CYS A 68 -14.79 1.72 0.45
CA CYS A 68 -13.99 0.56 0.80
C CYS A 68 -13.31 0.00 -0.47
N VAL A 69 -11.99 -0.13 -0.44
CA VAL A 69 -11.17 -0.53 -1.59
C VAL A 69 -10.13 -1.55 -1.13
N GLU A 70 -9.85 -2.55 -1.97
CA GLU A 70 -8.76 -3.50 -1.73
C GLU A 70 -7.38 -2.86 -2.00
N GLY A 71 -6.28 -3.51 -1.59
CA GLY A 71 -4.96 -2.90 -1.73
C GLY A 71 -4.55 -2.65 -3.19
N ALA A 72 -4.93 -3.53 -4.12
CA ALA A 72 -4.69 -3.31 -5.56
C ALA A 72 -5.39 -2.04 -6.07
N GLY A 73 -6.65 -1.83 -5.68
CA GLY A 73 -7.43 -0.65 -6.05
C GLY A 73 -6.94 0.65 -5.41
N ALA A 74 -6.28 0.58 -4.26
CA ALA A 74 -5.74 1.75 -3.56
C ALA A 74 -4.36 2.20 -4.08
N THR A 75 -3.68 1.39 -4.91
CA THR A 75 -2.30 1.68 -5.36
C THR A 75 -2.12 3.00 -6.10
N GLY A 76 -3.13 3.44 -6.86
CA GLY A 76 -3.08 4.72 -7.56
C GLY A 76 -3.07 5.91 -6.59
N ILE A 77 -3.90 5.87 -5.54
CA ILE A 77 -3.89 6.87 -4.46
C ILE A 77 -2.57 6.82 -3.70
N ALA A 78 -2.06 5.62 -3.38
CA ALA A 78 -0.76 5.46 -2.74
C ALA A 78 0.37 6.11 -3.56
N ALA A 79 0.32 5.99 -4.89
CA ALA A 79 1.32 6.60 -5.77
C ALA A 79 1.25 8.13 -5.74
N LEU A 80 0.04 8.70 -5.76
CA LEU A 80 -0.16 10.15 -5.65
C LEU A 80 0.30 10.72 -4.31
N MET A 81 0.15 9.97 -3.23
CA MET A 81 0.59 10.36 -1.88
C MET A 81 2.09 10.17 -1.65
N SER A 82 2.76 9.35 -2.47
CA SER A 82 4.18 8.98 -2.27
C SER A 82 5.19 10.10 -2.55
N GLY A 83 4.78 11.20 -3.19
CA GLY A 83 5.68 12.27 -3.60
C GLY A 83 6.54 11.96 -4.84
N GLN A 84 6.39 10.78 -5.46
CA GLN A 84 7.18 10.34 -6.63
C GLN A 84 6.69 10.90 -7.98
N LEU A 85 5.63 11.71 -7.96
CA LEU A 85 4.96 12.27 -9.14
C LEU A 85 4.90 13.81 -9.09
N PRO A 86 6.04 14.53 -8.94
CA PRO A 86 6.05 15.99 -8.85
C PRO A 86 5.43 16.67 -10.08
N GLU A 87 5.51 16.04 -11.25
CA GLU A 87 4.93 16.49 -12.51
C GLU A 87 3.40 16.60 -12.50
N LEU A 88 2.73 15.97 -11.52
CA LEU A 88 1.28 16.00 -11.36
C LEU A 88 0.79 17.10 -10.41
N LYS A 89 1.71 17.80 -9.72
CA LYS A 89 1.34 18.84 -8.76
C LYS A 89 0.54 19.96 -9.43
N GLY A 90 -0.62 20.29 -8.86
CA GLY A 90 -1.52 21.34 -9.37
C GLY A 90 -2.33 20.94 -10.62
N LYS A 91 -2.19 19.71 -11.12
CA LYS A 91 -2.99 19.19 -12.23
C LYS A 91 -4.27 18.53 -11.74
N ARG A 92 -5.26 18.42 -12.62
CA ARG A 92 -6.42 17.55 -12.42
C ARG A 92 -6.01 16.13 -12.74
N VAL A 93 -6.05 15.24 -11.75
CA VAL A 93 -5.61 13.85 -11.87
C VAL A 93 -6.78 12.95 -11.49
N ALA A 94 -7.00 11.89 -12.28
CA ALA A 94 -7.94 10.83 -11.97
C ALA A 94 -7.18 9.52 -11.74
N THR A 95 -7.67 8.70 -10.81
CA THR A 95 -7.20 7.33 -10.60
C THR A 95 -8.37 6.37 -10.67
N ILE A 96 -8.10 5.14 -11.09
CA ILE A 96 -9.11 4.08 -11.19
C ILE A 96 -9.06 3.24 -9.90
N LEU A 97 -10.20 3.09 -9.24
CA LEU A 97 -10.37 2.16 -8.12
C LEU A 97 -10.83 0.81 -8.70
N THR A 98 -9.93 -0.17 -8.75
CA THR A 98 -10.16 -1.40 -9.53
C THR A 98 -10.96 -2.48 -8.81
N GLY A 99 -11.07 -2.43 -7.48
CA GLY A 99 -11.73 -3.48 -6.71
C GLY A 99 -11.94 -3.11 -5.25
N GLY A 100 -12.93 -3.74 -4.62
CA GLY A 100 -13.33 -3.53 -3.22
C GLY A 100 -13.55 -4.83 -2.47
N ASN A 101 -12.99 -5.94 -2.94
CA ASN A 101 -13.19 -7.26 -2.36
C ASN A 101 -12.23 -7.50 -1.18
N ILE A 102 -12.34 -6.65 -0.15
CA ILE A 102 -11.52 -6.72 1.05
C ILE A 102 -12.36 -7.21 2.23
N ASP A 103 -11.88 -8.22 2.95
CA ASP A 103 -12.54 -8.72 4.15
C ASP A 103 -12.28 -7.80 5.36
N SER A 104 -13.13 -7.90 6.38
CA SER A 104 -13.06 -7.05 7.57
C SER A 104 -11.76 -7.20 8.36
N THR A 105 -11.13 -8.37 8.34
CA THR A 105 -9.86 -8.62 9.03
C THR A 105 -8.71 -7.94 8.30
N ALA A 106 -8.66 -8.07 6.97
CA ALA A 106 -7.68 -7.39 6.13
C ALA A 106 -7.83 -5.86 6.23
N LEU A 107 -9.08 -5.36 6.15
CA LEU A 107 -9.39 -3.94 6.30
C LEU A 107 -8.94 -3.41 7.67
N GLY A 108 -9.26 -4.11 8.76
CA GLY A 108 -8.83 -3.72 10.12
C GLY A 108 -7.32 -3.63 10.25
N ARG A 109 -6.56 -4.56 9.66
CA ARG A 109 -5.09 -4.49 9.63
C ARG A 109 -4.57 -3.30 8.81
N CYS A 110 -5.25 -2.95 7.72
CA CYS A 110 -4.88 -1.77 6.91
C CYS A 110 -5.13 -0.48 7.69
N ILE A 111 -6.24 -0.39 8.41
CA ILE A 111 -6.55 0.76 9.28
C ILE A 111 -5.48 0.89 10.36
N ASP A 112 -5.15 -0.18 11.09
CA ASP A 112 -4.10 -0.16 12.12
C ASP A 112 -2.75 0.31 11.54
N ARG A 113 -2.32 -0.25 10.40
CA ARG A 113 -1.06 0.13 9.75
C ARG A 113 -1.08 1.57 9.22
N GLY A 114 -2.20 1.99 8.65
CA GLY A 114 -2.40 3.35 8.17
C GLY A 114 -2.32 4.35 9.32
N LEU A 115 -2.95 4.07 10.46
CA LEU A 115 -2.91 4.91 11.65
C LEU A 115 -1.51 4.96 12.27
N VAL A 116 -0.76 3.86 12.26
CA VAL A 116 0.65 3.85 12.70
C VAL A 116 1.50 4.75 11.78
N TYR A 117 1.31 4.65 10.46
CA TYR A 117 2.07 5.44 9.50
C TYR A 117 1.67 6.93 9.49
N ASP A 118 0.45 7.23 9.93
CA ASP A 118 -0.08 8.59 10.12
C ASP A 118 0.22 9.16 11.52
N ASP A 119 1.12 8.53 12.29
CA ASP A 119 1.49 8.90 13.67
C ASP A 119 0.31 9.02 14.66
N ARG A 120 -0.82 8.38 14.35
CA ARG A 120 -2.06 8.40 15.14
C ARG A 120 -2.24 7.17 16.02
N LEU A 121 -1.39 6.15 15.86
CA LEU A 121 -1.41 4.93 16.67
C LEU A 121 0.02 4.52 17.02
N ILE A 122 0.30 4.45 18.33
CA ILE A 122 1.54 3.88 18.85
C ILE A 122 1.19 2.63 19.65
N ARG A 123 1.88 1.52 19.39
CA ARG A 123 1.69 0.26 20.09
C ARG A 123 3.01 -0.18 20.71
N PHE A 124 3.06 -0.25 22.03
CA PHE A 124 4.19 -0.79 22.77
C PHE A 124 3.75 -1.99 23.62
N LYS A 125 4.68 -2.90 23.89
CA LYS A 125 4.50 -3.99 24.84
C LYS A 125 5.42 -3.75 26.03
N ALA A 126 4.85 -3.68 27.23
CA ALA A 126 5.59 -3.63 28.47
C ALA A 126 5.51 -5.00 29.15
N TYR A 127 6.66 -5.57 29.47
CA TYR A 127 6.75 -6.78 30.28
C TYR A 127 7.07 -6.38 31.71
N TYR A 128 6.22 -6.78 32.66
CA TYR A 128 6.46 -6.59 34.07
C TYR A 128 6.76 -7.93 34.72
N VAL A 129 7.91 -8.05 35.38
CA VAL A 129 8.26 -9.21 36.18
C VAL A 129 7.96 -8.88 37.63
N HIS A 130 7.02 -9.60 38.24
CA HIS A 130 6.68 -9.39 39.64
C HIS A 130 7.73 -10.09 40.51
N VAL A 131 8.66 -9.32 41.07
CA VAL A 131 9.53 -9.74 42.17
C VAL A 131 9.05 -9.00 43.42
N ASN A 132 8.89 -9.72 44.53
CA ASN A 132 8.33 -9.23 45.79
C ASN A 132 8.78 -7.79 46.15
N CYS A 133 7.78 -6.95 46.46
CA CYS A 133 7.86 -5.60 47.06
C CYS A 133 8.40 -4.41 46.23
N LEU A 134 7.67 -3.29 46.40
CA LEU A 134 7.85 -1.91 45.94
C LEU A 134 7.47 -1.55 44.49
N PHE A 135 6.36 -0.80 44.38
CA PHE A 135 5.92 -0.07 43.20
C PHE A 135 7.01 0.84 42.64
N LEU A 136 7.61 0.45 41.51
CA LEU A 136 8.48 1.33 40.72
C LEU A 136 7.66 1.97 39.60
N LYS A 137 7.46 3.29 39.72
CA LYS A 137 6.90 4.19 38.71
C LYS A 137 7.56 3.95 37.36
N THR A 138 6.81 3.45 36.38
CA THR A 138 7.25 3.41 34.99
C THR A 138 7.20 4.84 34.44
N ARG A 139 8.37 5.48 34.32
CA ARG A 139 8.52 6.76 33.62
C ARG A 139 8.66 6.43 32.13
N LEU A 140 7.59 6.59 31.35
CA LEU A 140 7.70 6.64 29.89
C LEU A 140 8.49 7.89 29.53
N LEU A 141 9.72 7.72 29.06
CA LEU A 141 10.39 8.70 28.22
C LEU A 141 9.91 8.40 26.79
N LEU A 142 9.00 9.23 26.31
CA LEU A 142 8.62 9.34 24.90
C LEU A 142 9.77 9.97 24.11
#